data_AF-A0A378TA32-F1
#
_entry.id   AF-A0A378TA32-F1
#
_cell.length_a   1.000
_cell.length_b   1.000
_cell.length_c   1.000
_cell.angle_alpha   90.00
_cell.angle_beta   90.00
_cell.angle_gamma   90.00
#
_symmetry.space_group_name_H-M   'P 1'
#
loop_
_entity.id
_entity.type
_entity.pdbx_description
1 polymer ?
#
loop_
_entity_poly.entity_id
_entity_poly.type
_entity_poly.pdbx_seq_one_letter_code
_entity_poly.pdbx_strand_id
1 'polypeptide(L)'
;MRLSTFLADAEAATAASRISGPWTLRLDVGLEPHLDLLNKRDLDNYAKPLASRLSDGQLVSVWCTKRTGAQSFVRIQAAREVLGPPTEVLQVTTTASWDGPGAKEQIRTALAAVSELPDGPVKLELAFTVAPSRNWINLWKPTIDSLGALLGHEHPFREWNPRDGRITELGLHLHVD
;
A
#
# COMPACT_ATOMS: atom_id res chain seq x y z
N MET A 1 10.23 -7.89 -16.63
CA MET A 1 9.97 -9.02 -15.71
C MET A 1 8.50 -9.40 -15.77
N ARG A 2 8.13 -10.67 -15.98
CA ARG A 2 6.73 -11.10 -15.89
C ARG A 2 6.33 -11.18 -14.42
N LEU A 3 5.14 -10.67 -14.07
CA LEU A 3 4.60 -10.69 -12.70
C LEU A 3 4.64 -12.10 -12.08
N SER A 4 4.33 -13.14 -12.86
CA SER A 4 4.36 -14.53 -12.39
C SER A 4 5.74 -14.98 -11.89
N THR A 5 6.81 -14.64 -12.62
CA THR A 5 8.20 -14.95 -12.23
C THR A 5 8.58 -14.24 -10.94
N PHE A 6 8.33 -12.93 -10.86
CA PHE A 6 8.58 -12.14 -9.65
C PHE A 6 7.94 -12.76 -8.41
N LEU A 7 6.65 -13.11 -8.52
CA LEU A 7 5.93 -13.67 -7.40
C LEU A 7 6.50 -15.05 -7.01
N ALA A 8 6.95 -15.86 -7.98
CA ALA A 8 7.46 -17.20 -7.73
C ALA A 8 8.81 -17.13 -7.01
N ASP A 9 9.70 -16.25 -7.48
CA ASP A 9 10.99 -16.02 -6.87
C ASP A 9 10.83 -15.47 -5.44
N ALA A 10 9.90 -14.54 -5.22
CA ALA A 10 9.63 -13.97 -3.89
C ALA A 10 9.04 -14.99 -2.90
N GLU A 11 8.14 -15.85 -3.36
CA GLU A 11 7.60 -16.94 -2.55
C GLU A 11 8.67 -17.96 -2.19
N ALA A 12 9.49 -18.39 -3.16
CA ALA A 12 10.61 -19.30 -2.91
C ALA A 12 11.62 -18.70 -1.91
N ALA A 13 11.94 -17.41 -2.05
CA ALA A 13 12.86 -16.70 -1.15
C ALA A 13 12.33 -16.58 0.28
N THR A 14 11.00 -16.61 0.49
CA THR A 14 10.38 -16.46 1.81
C THR A 14 9.90 -17.76 2.44
N ALA A 15 9.94 -18.88 1.71
CA ALA A 15 9.40 -20.16 2.15
C ALA A 15 9.95 -20.65 3.50
N ALA A 16 11.26 -20.51 3.72
CA ALA A 16 11.91 -20.93 4.96
C ALA A 16 11.77 -19.91 6.12
N SER A 17 11.20 -18.73 5.85
CA SER A 17 11.07 -17.62 6.81
C SER A 17 9.65 -17.46 7.35
N ARG A 18 8.79 -18.47 7.20
CA ARG A 18 7.42 -18.44 7.74
C ARG A 18 7.44 -18.41 9.26
N ILE A 19 6.55 -17.62 9.82
CA ILE A 19 6.46 -17.35 11.27
C ILE A 19 5.06 -17.75 11.73
N SER A 20 4.97 -18.25 12.97
CA SER A 20 3.69 -18.50 13.63
C SER A 20 3.15 -17.21 14.25
N GLY A 21 1.86 -16.93 14.06
CA GLY A 21 1.18 -15.74 14.58
C GLY A 21 1.29 -14.53 13.63
N PRO A 22 0.84 -13.35 14.10
CA PRO A 22 0.79 -12.13 13.29
C PRO A 22 2.15 -11.75 12.72
N TRP A 23 2.19 -11.50 11.41
CA TRP A 23 3.43 -11.21 10.70
C TRP A 23 3.31 -10.03 9.74
N THR A 24 4.48 -9.53 9.36
CA THR A 24 4.69 -8.36 8.51
C THR A 24 5.46 -8.75 7.27
N LEU A 25 4.98 -8.30 6.10
CA LEU A 25 5.70 -8.39 4.84
C LEU A 25 6.52 -7.11 4.63
N ARG A 26 7.81 -7.25 4.31
CA ARG A 26 8.68 -6.15 3.87
C ARG A 26 9.16 -6.43 2.46
N LEU A 27 8.89 -5.50 1.54
CA LEU A 27 9.34 -5.53 0.15
C LEU A 27 10.12 -4.25 -0.15
N ASP A 28 11.38 -4.38 -0.53
CA ASP A 28 12.21 -3.27 -1.00
C ASP A 28 12.49 -3.48 -2.49
N VAL A 29 11.89 -2.65 -3.33
CA VAL A 29 12.00 -2.73 -4.79
C VAL A 29 13.22 -1.93 -5.26
N GLY A 30 14.21 -2.64 -5.80
CA GLY A 30 15.32 -2.04 -6.52
C GLY A 30 14.93 -1.73 -7.96
N LEU A 31 15.13 -0.49 -8.39
CA LEU A 31 14.90 -0.03 -9.76
C LEU A 31 16.21 0.41 -10.41
N GLU A 32 16.32 0.15 -11.71
CA GLU A 32 17.47 0.57 -12.52
C GLU A 32 17.71 2.09 -12.44
N PRO A 33 18.97 2.57 -12.42
CA PRO A 33 19.28 4.00 -12.21
C PRO A 33 18.66 4.98 -13.20
N HIS A 34 18.33 4.53 -14.41
CA HIS A 34 17.74 5.36 -15.45
C HIS A 34 16.21 5.49 -15.34
N LEU A 35 15.58 4.75 -14.41
CA LEU A 35 14.13 4.78 -14.22
C LEU A 35 13.76 5.92 -13.28
N ASP A 36 12.78 6.72 -13.69
CA ASP A 36 12.15 7.71 -12.81
C ASP A 36 11.38 6.99 -11.69
N LEU A 37 11.76 7.27 -10.43
CA LEU A 37 11.15 6.72 -9.23
C LEU A 37 9.78 7.35 -8.94
N LEU A 38 9.56 8.60 -9.29
CA LEU A 38 8.38 9.37 -8.87
C LEU A 38 7.23 9.34 -9.88
N ASN A 39 7.45 8.69 -11.01
CA ASN A 39 6.49 8.57 -12.10
C ASN A 39 6.23 7.07 -12.35
N LYS A 40 4.99 6.62 -12.18
CA LYS A 40 4.61 5.20 -12.24
C LYS A 40 5.35 4.33 -11.20
N ARG A 41 5.30 3.00 -11.41
CA ARG A 41 5.91 1.99 -10.53
C ARG A 41 5.33 2.10 -9.13
N ASP A 42 4.01 2.13 -9.09
CA ASP A 42 3.22 2.31 -7.88
C ASP A 42 3.46 1.10 -6.98
N LEU A 43 3.73 1.35 -5.70
CA LEU A 43 4.20 0.32 -4.79
C LEU A 43 3.16 -0.77 -4.51
N ASP A 44 1.89 -0.42 -4.59
CA ASP A 44 0.76 -1.34 -4.47
C ASP A 44 0.71 -2.36 -5.61
N ASN A 45 1.15 -2.00 -6.83
CA ASN A 45 1.25 -2.94 -7.96
C ASN A 45 2.29 -4.05 -7.73
N TYR A 46 3.27 -3.83 -6.84
CA TYR A 46 4.21 -4.87 -6.40
C TYR A 46 3.71 -5.57 -5.13
N ALA A 47 3.25 -4.80 -4.15
CA ALA A 47 2.90 -5.29 -2.83
C ALA A 47 1.61 -6.13 -2.83
N LYS A 48 0.54 -5.68 -3.51
CA LYS A 48 -0.77 -6.34 -3.53
C LYS A 48 -0.69 -7.78 -4.03
N PRO A 49 -0.18 -8.08 -5.24
CA PRO A 49 -0.15 -9.45 -5.73
C PRO A 49 0.74 -10.35 -4.88
N LEU A 50 1.82 -9.82 -4.30
CA LEU A 50 2.69 -10.58 -3.41
C LEU A 50 2.00 -10.88 -2.07
N ALA A 51 1.38 -9.89 -1.45
CA ALA A 51 0.62 -10.06 -0.22
C ALA A 51 -0.55 -11.03 -0.41
N SER A 52 -1.32 -10.91 -1.50
CA SER A 52 -2.40 -11.84 -1.84
C SER A 52 -1.90 -13.28 -2.01
N ARG A 53 -0.69 -13.46 -2.56
CA ARG A 53 -0.07 -14.79 -2.72
C ARG A 53 0.37 -15.38 -1.39
N LEU A 54 0.99 -14.57 -0.54
CA LEU A 54 1.66 -15.05 0.67
C LEU A 54 0.74 -15.07 1.90
N SER A 55 -0.38 -14.36 1.89
CA SER A 55 -1.28 -14.24 3.03
C SER A 55 -1.88 -15.59 3.43
N ASP A 56 -1.85 -15.86 4.73
CA ASP A 56 -2.39 -17.03 5.42
C ASP A 56 -3.43 -16.61 6.49
N GLY A 57 -3.91 -15.36 6.42
CA GLY A 57 -4.79 -14.78 7.43
C GLY A 57 -4.09 -14.21 8.67
N GLN A 58 -2.75 -14.36 8.78
CA GLN A 58 -1.96 -13.76 9.87
C GLN A 58 -1.13 -12.54 9.40
N LEU A 59 -1.25 -12.15 8.12
CA LEU A 59 -0.62 -10.94 7.59
C LEU A 59 -1.32 -9.69 8.12
N VAL A 60 -0.65 -8.94 9.00
CA VAL A 60 -1.21 -7.75 9.66
C VAL A 60 -0.55 -6.43 9.25
N SER A 61 0.61 -6.45 8.61
CA SER A 61 1.14 -5.25 7.98
C SER A 61 2.01 -5.53 6.77
N VAL A 62 2.07 -4.57 5.84
CA VAL A 62 2.93 -4.60 4.67
C VAL A 62 3.69 -3.29 4.56
N TRP A 63 5.00 -3.40 4.40
CA TRP A 63 5.88 -2.30 4.08
C TRP A 63 6.46 -2.52 2.69
N CYS A 64 6.29 -1.54 1.81
CA CYS A 64 6.85 -1.56 0.47
C CYS A 64 7.68 -0.28 0.27
N THR A 65 8.88 -0.41 -0.27
CA THR A 65 9.72 0.74 -0.64
C THR A 65 10.18 0.59 -2.09
N LYS A 66 10.49 1.72 -2.75
CA LYS A 66 11.26 1.70 -3.99
C LYS A 66 12.45 2.62 -3.90
N ARG A 67 13.57 2.17 -4.45
CA ARG A 67 14.83 2.90 -4.50
C ARG A 67 15.60 2.57 -5.76
N THR A 68 16.52 3.44 -6.13
CA THR A 68 17.52 3.12 -7.15
C THR A 68 18.45 2.02 -6.62
N GLY A 69 18.58 0.92 -7.36
CA GLY A 69 19.45 -0.20 -7.03
C GLY A 69 19.11 -1.45 -7.83
N ALA A 70 20.12 -2.26 -8.14
CA ALA A 70 19.95 -3.47 -8.96
C ALA A 70 19.25 -4.65 -8.24
N GLN A 71 19.02 -4.53 -6.93
CA GLN A 71 18.54 -5.62 -6.09
C GLN A 71 17.24 -5.26 -5.38
N SER A 72 16.30 -6.19 -5.43
CA SER A 72 15.08 -6.16 -4.61
C SER A 72 15.20 -7.16 -3.46
N PHE A 73 14.55 -6.86 -2.34
CA PHE A 73 14.57 -7.70 -1.13
C PHE A 73 13.15 -7.95 -0.67
N VAL A 74 12.87 -9.18 -0.25
CA VAL A 74 11.60 -9.56 0.38
C VAL A 74 11.89 -10.25 1.71
N ARG A 75 11.13 -9.89 2.74
CA ARG A 75 11.32 -10.39 4.11
C ARG A 75 9.98 -10.61 4.79
N ILE A 76 9.90 -11.69 5.58
CA ILE A 76 8.82 -11.95 6.53
C ILE A 76 9.38 -11.69 7.93
N GLN A 77 8.65 -10.95 8.75
CA GLN A 77 9.05 -10.61 10.12
C GLN A 77 7.86 -10.77 11.07
N ALA A 78 8.12 -11.12 12.33
CA ALA A 78 7.08 -11.11 13.35
C ALA A 78 6.54 -9.69 13.48
N ALA A 79 5.21 -9.53 13.51
CA ALA A 79 4.61 -8.22 13.68
C ALA A 79 4.91 -7.69 15.07
N ARG A 80 5.21 -6.39 15.16
CA ARG A 80 5.37 -5.67 16.41
C ARG A 80 4.44 -4.49 16.39
N GLU A 81 3.59 -4.41 17.39
CA GLU A 81 2.76 -3.24 17.61
C GLU A 81 3.66 -2.04 17.95
N VAL A 82 3.39 -0.92 17.29
CA VAL A 82 4.06 0.34 17.53
C VAL A 82 2.98 1.37 17.80
N LEU A 83 3.20 2.25 18.77
CA LEU A 83 2.31 3.38 19.00
C LEU A 83 2.21 4.21 17.71
N GLY A 84 0.98 4.54 17.32
CA GLY A 84 0.73 5.37 16.15
C GLY A 84 1.44 6.73 16.25
N PRO A 85 1.63 7.43 15.11
CA PRO A 85 2.27 8.73 15.11
C PRO A 85 1.54 9.71 16.05
N PRO A 86 2.26 10.57 16.79
CA PRO A 86 1.67 11.53 17.72
C PRO A 86 0.89 12.68 17.04
N THR A 87 0.94 12.77 15.71
CA THR A 87 0.36 13.85 14.90
C THR A 87 -1.03 13.49 14.34
N GLU A 88 -1.78 14.51 13.88
CA GLU A 88 -3.11 14.39 13.26
C GLU A 88 -3.18 13.31 12.18
N VAL A 89 -3.72 12.14 12.54
CA VAL A 89 -4.10 11.08 11.60
C VAL A 89 -5.42 11.48 10.97
N LEU A 90 -5.47 11.55 9.64
CA LEU A 90 -6.73 11.69 8.92
C LEU A 90 -7.54 10.40 9.09
N GLN A 91 -8.66 10.49 9.81
CA GLN A 91 -9.57 9.37 10.03
C GLN A 91 -10.77 9.47 9.09
N VAL A 92 -11.05 8.36 8.40
CA VAL A 92 -12.21 8.26 7.49
C VAL A 92 -12.96 6.99 7.81
N THR A 93 -14.24 7.13 8.14
CA THR A 93 -15.17 6.00 8.30
C THR A 93 -16.02 5.87 7.05
N THR A 94 -15.85 4.78 6.31
CA THR A 94 -16.69 4.46 5.16
C THR A 94 -17.89 3.63 5.59
N THR A 95 -19.09 4.00 5.14
CA THR A 95 -20.34 3.24 5.37
C THR A 95 -20.89 2.61 4.09
N ALA A 96 -20.36 2.99 2.93
CA ALA A 96 -20.77 2.45 1.64
C ALA A 96 -20.07 1.11 1.32
N SER A 97 -20.63 0.37 0.36
CA SER A 97 -19.98 -0.83 -0.17
C SER A 97 -18.67 -0.49 -0.88
N TRP A 98 -17.71 -1.41 -0.77
CA TRP A 98 -16.41 -1.38 -1.46
C TRP A 98 -16.44 -2.05 -2.84
N ASP A 99 -17.58 -2.65 -3.23
CA ASP A 99 -17.75 -3.29 -4.54
C ASP A 99 -18.00 -2.26 -5.67
N GLY A 100 -18.27 -1.02 -5.31
CA GLY A 100 -18.51 0.10 -6.23
C GLY A 100 -17.77 1.37 -5.80
N PRO A 101 -18.07 2.54 -6.41
CA PRO A 101 -17.36 3.78 -6.12
C PRO A 101 -17.71 4.41 -4.77
N GLY A 102 -18.77 3.96 -4.09
CA GLY A 102 -19.28 4.63 -2.88
C GLY A 102 -18.24 4.83 -1.77
N ALA A 103 -17.48 3.78 -1.42
CA ALA A 103 -16.41 3.93 -0.43
C ALA A 103 -15.30 4.89 -0.91
N LYS A 104 -14.98 4.86 -2.21
CA LYS A 104 -13.98 5.75 -2.82
C LYS A 104 -14.41 7.22 -2.77
N GLU A 105 -15.69 7.49 -3.03
CA GLU A 105 -16.30 8.82 -2.95
C GLU A 105 -16.32 9.35 -1.52
N GLN A 106 -16.61 8.50 -0.53
CA GLN A 106 -16.56 8.88 0.89
C GLN A 106 -15.14 9.29 1.31
N ILE A 107 -14.11 8.53 0.90
CA ILE A 107 -12.70 8.89 1.14
C ILE A 107 -12.36 10.21 0.46
N ARG A 108 -12.69 10.37 -0.83
CA ARG A 108 -12.44 11.62 -1.56
C ARG A 108 -13.10 12.82 -0.88
N THR A 109 -14.34 12.65 -0.41
CA THR A 109 -15.10 13.71 0.26
C THR A 109 -14.45 14.10 1.58
N ALA A 110 -14.00 13.13 2.37
CA ALA A 110 -13.28 13.40 3.62
C ALA A 110 -11.94 14.13 3.40
N LEU A 111 -11.31 13.92 2.25
CA LEU A 111 -10.04 14.56 1.88
C LEU A 111 -10.21 15.91 1.17
N ALA A 112 -11.44 16.35 0.86
CA ALA A 112 -11.68 17.53 0.02
C ALA A 112 -11.14 18.85 0.62
N ALA A 113 -11.01 18.94 1.95
CA ALA A 113 -10.47 20.11 2.64
C ALA A 113 -8.96 20.02 2.91
N VAL A 114 -8.32 18.91 2.58
CA VAL A 114 -6.88 18.72 2.83
C VAL A 114 -6.08 19.30 1.67
N SER A 115 -5.02 20.05 2.00
CA SER A 115 -4.12 20.60 0.98
C SER A 115 -3.31 19.50 0.31
N GLU A 116 -3.15 19.62 -1.01
CA GLU A 116 -2.26 18.75 -1.80
C GLU A 116 -0.83 18.83 -1.24
N LEU A 117 -0.15 17.69 -1.17
CA LEU A 117 1.23 17.61 -0.71
C LEU A 117 2.18 18.25 -1.72
N PRO A 118 3.19 19.03 -1.28
CA PRO A 118 4.20 19.62 -2.17
C PRO A 118 4.84 18.57 -3.08
N ASP A 119 5.14 18.92 -4.33
CA ASP A 119 5.78 18.02 -5.30
C ASP A 119 7.03 17.33 -4.71
N GLY A 120 7.20 16.03 -5.02
CA GLY A 120 8.32 15.22 -4.52
C GLY A 120 7.91 13.84 -3.99
N PRO A 121 8.87 13.09 -3.42
CA PRO A 121 8.64 11.76 -2.86
C PRO A 121 7.72 11.82 -1.64
N VAL A 122 6.79 10.87 -1.57
CA VAL A 122 5.85 10.73 -0.46
C VAL A 122 6.15 9.44 0.31
N LYS A 123 6.11 9.53 1.63
CA LYS A 123 6.01 8.38 2.54
C LYS A 123 4.57 8.32 3.01
N LEU A 124 3.87 7.23 2.70
CA LEU A 124 2.46 7.06 3.01
C LEU A 124 2.28 5.87 3.93
N GLU A 125 1.51 6.05 5.00
CA GLU A 125 1.01 4.96 5.82
C GLU A 125 -0.52 4.99 5.83
N LEU A 126 -1.14 3.82 5.66
CA LEU A 126 -2.59 3.63 5.76
C LEU A 126 -2.86 2.54 6.80
N ALA A 127 -3.75 2.83 7.75
CA ALA A 127 -4.24 1.86 8.71
C ALA A 127 -5.71 1.54 8.41
N PHE A 128 -6.02 0.25 8.33
CA PHE A 128 -7.35 -0.28 8.05
C PHE A 128 -7.87 -0.96 9.29
N THR A 129 -8.95 -0.41 9.84
CA THR A 129 -9.72 -1.04 10.90
C THR A 129 -10.93 -1.74 10.27
N VAL A 130 -10.98 -3.08 10.36
CA VAL A 130 -12.00 -3.88 9.67
C VAL A 130 -12.48 -5.06 10.52
N ALA A 131 -13.69 -5.55 10.23
CA ALA A 131 -14.20 -6.78 10.83
C ALA A 131 -13.34 -8.01 10.43
N PRO A 132 -13.26 -9.07 11.26
CA PRO A 132 -12.35 -10.21 11.07
C PRO A 132 -12.46 -10.94 9.72
N SER A 133 -13.64 -10.97 9.11
CA SER A 133 -13.89 -11.68 7.84
C SER A 133 -13.57 -10.85 6.59
N ARG A 134 -13.20 -9.58 6.74
CA ARG A 134 -12.95 -8.68 5.61
C ARG A 134 -11.55 -8.90 5.07
N ASN A 135 -11.44 -9.22 3.78
CA ASN A 135 -10.15 -9.23 3.09
C ASN A 135 -9.65 -7.77 2.90
N TRP A 136 -8.86 -7.30 3.85
CA TRP A 136 -8.32 -5.95 3.88
C TRP A 136 -7.40 -5.61 2.69
N ILE A 137 -6.75 -6.61 2.08
CA ILE A 137 -5.87 -6.43 0.91
C ILE A 137 -6.66 -5.86 -0.29
N ASN A 138 -7.94 -6.20 -0.40
CA ASN A 138 -8.81 -5.68 -1.46
C ASN A 138 -9.14 -4.19 -1.29
N LEU A 139 -8.96 -3.63 -0.09
CA LEU A 139 -9.26 -2.23 0.22
C LEU A 139 -8.13 -1.29 -0.20
N TRP A 140 -6.92 -1.80 -0.41
CA TRP A 140 -5.73 -0.99 -0.66
C TRP A 140 -5.86 -0.14 -1.92
N LYS A 141 -6.13 -0.77 -3.07
CA LYS A 141 -6.18 -0.05 -4.36
C LYS A 141 -7.30 0.99 -4.39
N PRO A 142 -8.56 0.66 -4.02
CA PRO A 142 -9.62 1.66 -3.97
C PRO A 142 -9.29 2.83 -3.03
N THR A 143 -8.63 2.57 -1.90
CA THR A 143 -8.21 3.63 -0.96
C THR A 143 -7.16 4.54 -1.57
N ILE A 144 -6.08 3.96 -2.13
CA ILE A 144 -4.99 4.72 -2.78
C ILE A 144 -5.55 5.54 -3.94
N ASP A 145 -6.41 4.96 -4.78
CA ASP A 145 -7.08 5.63 -5.90
C ASP A 145 -7.88 6.87 -5.47
N SER A 146 -8.34 6.92 -4.22
CA SER A 146 -9.12 8.04 -3.67
C SER A 146 -8.25 9.17 -3.10
N LEU A 147 -6.92 8.99 -3.03
CA LEU A 147 -6.00 9.98 -2.45
C LEU A 147 -5.59 11.09 -3.43
N GLY A 148 -6.32 11.28 -4.53
CA GLY A 148 -6.01 12.30 -5.54
C GLY A 148 -5.91 13.72 -4.99
N ALA A 149 -6.73 14.08 -4.00
CA ALA A 149 -6.65 15.38 -3.33
C ALA A 149 -5.33 15.60 -2.57
N LEU A 150 -4.70 14.53 -2.05
CA LEU A 150 -3.43 14.59 -1.33
C LEU A 150 -2.22 14.49 -2.27
N LEU A 151 -2.29 13.59 -3.24
CA LEU A 151 -1.15 13.24 -4.09
C LEU A 151 -1.10 14.07 -5.39
N GLY A 152 -2.17 14.78 -5.71
CA GLY A 152 -2.43 15.35 -7.02
C GLY A 152 -2.93 14.30 -8.01
N HIS A 153 -3.26 14.73 -9.23
CA HIS A 153 -3.77 13.88 -10.30
C HIS A 153 -2.79 13.77 -11.48
N GLU A 154 -2.60 12.57 -12.03
CA GLU A 154 -1.76 12.41 -13.24
C GLU A 154 -2.44 12.98 -14.50
N HIS A 155 -3.76 12.87 -14.57
CA HIS A 155 -4.60 13.33 -15.68
C HIS A 155 -5.87 13.99 -15.13
N PRO A 156 -6.10 15.29 -15.37
CA PRO A 156 -7.23 16.02 -14.76
C PRO A 156 -8.61 15.44 -15.07
N PHE A 157 -8.76 14.68 -16.16
CA PHE A 157 -10.03 14.15 -16.65
C PHE A 157 -10.36 12.72 -16.21
N ARG A 158 -9.44 12.04 -15.50
CA ARG A 158 -9.72 10.73 -14.90
C ARG A 158 -9.97 10.95 -13.42
N GLU A 159 -11.02 10.34 -12.88
CA GLU A 159 -11.43 10.60 -11.48
C GLU A 159 -10.56 9.86 -10.45
N TRP A 160 -10.10 8.66 -10.81
CA TRP A 160 -9.41 7.72 -9.90
C TRP A 160 -7.96 7.49 -10.34
N ASN A 161 -7.17 8.55 -10.38
CA ASN A 161 -5.80 8.53 -10.92
C ASN A 161 -4.83 9.43 -10.11
N PRO A 162 -4.70 9.17 -8.80
CA PRO A 162 -3.74 9.89 -7.99
C PRO A 162 -2.34 9.77 -8.59
N ARG A 163 -1.44 10.73 -8.31
CA ARG A 163 -0.01 10.59 -8.61
C ARG A 163 0.65 9.64 -7.59
N ASP A 164 0.13 8.42 -7.46
CA ASP A 164 0.60 7.39 -6.51
C ASP A 164 1.99 6.84 -6.88
N GLY A 165 2.45 7.06 -8.11
CA GLY A 165 3.86 6.94 -8.49
C GLY A 165 4.83 7.76 -7.61
N ARG A 166 4.38 8.82 -6.94
CA ARG A 166 5.20 9.61 -6.00
C ARG A 166 5.50 8.89 -4.68
N ILE A 167 4.75 7.85 -4.35
CA ILE A 167 4.89 7.13 -3.08
C ILE A 167 6.15 6.27 -3.15
N THR A 168 7.16 6.60 -2.35
CA THR A 168 8.46 5.91 -2.29
C THR A 168 8.58 4.95 -1.11
N GLU A 169 7.77 5.18 -0.07
CA GLU A 169 7.61 4.30 1.08
C GLU A 169 6.11 4.17 1.36
N LEU A 170 5.60 2.94 1.38
CA LEU A 170 4.21 2.60 1.61
C LEU A 170 4.11 1.64 2.81
N GLY A 171 3.43 2.06 3.87
CA GLY A 171 3.02 1.22 4.99
C GLY A 171 1.51 0.95 4.93
N LEU A 172 1.11 -0.31 5.10
CA LEU A 172 -0.28 -0.74 5.11
C LEU A 172 -0.48 -1.59 6.36
N HIS A 173 -1.42 -1.20 7.22
CA HIS A 173 -1.61 -1.81 8.53
C HIS A 173 -3.03 -2.32 8.68
N LEU A 174 -3.18 -3.49 9.30
CA LEU A 174 -4.47 -4.07 9.67
C LEU A 174 -4.67 -3.97 11.18
N HIS A 175 -5.81 -3.43 11.57
CA HIS A 175 -6.42 -3.61 12.87
C HIS A 175 -7.75 -4.36 12.69
N VAL A 176 -8.00 -5.34 13.55
CA VAL A 176 -9.25 -6.11 13.55
C VAL A 176 -10.11 -5.63 14.72
N ASP A 177 -11.31 -5.14 14.41
CA ASP A 177 -12.33 -4.73 15.40
C ASP A 177 -13.05 -5.91 16.06
#